data_AF-A0A925DKQ0-F1
#
_entry.id   AF-A0A925DKQ0-F1
#
_cell.length_a   1.000
_cell.length_b   1.000
_cell.length_c   1.000
_cell.angle_alpha   90.00
_cell.angle_beta   90.00
_cell.angle_gamma   90.00
#
_symmetry.space_group_name_H-M   'P 1'
#
loop_
_entity.id
_entity.type
_entity.pdbx_description
1 polymer ?
#
loop_
_entity_poly.entity_id
_entity_poly.type
_entity_poly.pdbx_seq_one_letter_code
_entity_poly.pdbx_strand_id
1 'polypeptide(L)'
;MIVNGKELEIKMNGRIYHCALDVTMDYIGGKWKSVVLWYLRNKTMRFGELRKQIPDITEKMLSMQLKQLEMDGIVKREVFPEVPPRVEYSLTKEGKGMLPMLEALAEWGRTKAKRDGVIQERKRVVKAKK
;
A
#
# COMPACT_ATOMS: atom_id res chain seq x y z
N MET A 1 6.94 -7.54 -24.06
CA MET A 1 7.18 -8.93 -23.61
C MET A 1 7.23 -9.84 -24.81
N ILE A 2 8.13 -10.84 -24.82
CA ILE A 2 8.16 -11.84 -25.90
C ILE A 2 7.29 -13.01 -25.49
N VAL A 3 6.20 -13.25 -26.23
CA VAL A 3 5.35 -14.44 -26.06
C VAL A 3 5.29 -15.14 -27.40
N ASN A 4 5.73 -16.40 -27.45
CA ASN A 4 5.76 -17.20 -28.67
C ASN A 4 6.49 -16.50 -29.83
N GLY A 5 7.62 -15.85 -29.54
CA GLY A 5 8.45 -15.16 -30.55
C GLY A 5 7.89 -13.83 -31.07
N LYS A 6 6.78 -13.33 -30.51
CA LYS A 6 6.20 -12.03 -30.87
C LYS A 6 6.45 -11.01 -29.76
N GLU A 7 6.80 -9.78 -30.15
CA GLU A 7 6.81 -8.64 -29.25
C GLU A 7 5.38 -8.16 -29.00
N LEU A 8 4.95 -8.27 -27.74
CA LEU A 8 3.64 -7.81 -27.28
C LEU A 8 3.80 -6.68 -26.26
N GLU A 9 2.85 -5.77 -26.26
CA GLU A 9 2.68 -4.71 -25.26
C GLU A 9 1.26 -4.73 -24.71
N ILE A 10 1.08 -4.24 -23.49
CA ILE A 10 -0.23 -4.09 -22.84
C ILE A 10 -0.60 -2.63 -22.89
N LYS A 11 -1.76 -2.28 -23.46
CA LYS A 11 -2.32 -0.92 -23.43
C LYS A 11 -3.44 -0.85 -22.42
N MET A 12 -3.32 0.01 -21.41
CA MET A 12 -4.33 0.18 -20.38
C MET A 12 -4.28 1.59 -19.80
N ASN A 13 -5.44 2.23 -19.60
CA ASN A 13 -5.57 3.56 -18.99
C ASN A 13 -4.67 4.65 -19.64
N GLY A 14 -4.51 4.60 -20.96
CA GLY A 14 -3.67 5.54 -21.71
C GLY A 14 -2.16 5.31 -21.58
N ARG A 15 -1.74 4.18 -21.02
CA ARG A 15 -0.33 3.80 -20.83
C ARG A 15 -0.02 2.52 -21.60
N ILE A 16 1.26 2.37 -21.94
CA ILE A 16 1.84 1.18 -22.56
C ILE A 16 2.73 0.50 -21.51
N TYR A 17 2.55 -0.80 -21.32
CA TYR A 17 3.35 -1.63 -20.43
C TYR A 17 4.02 -2.75 -21.21
N HIS A 18 5.27 -3.05 -20.88
CA HIS A 18 6.06 -4.04 -21.60
C HIS A 18 6.03 -5.44 -20.97
N CYS A 19 5.45 -5.59 -19.78
CA CYS A 19 5.16 -6.88 -19.16
C CYS A 19 4.04 -6.76 -18.10
N ALA A 20 3.44 -7.88 -17.69
CA ALA A 20 2.38 -7.88 -16.66
C ALA A 20 2.87 -7.42 -15.27
N LEU A 21 4.16 -7.60 -14.98
CA LEU A 21 4.76 -7.08 -13.76
C LEU A 21 4.73 -5.55 -13.73
N ASP A 22 5.03 -4.91 -14.87
CA ASP A 22 5.01 -3.46 -15.01
C ASP A 22 3.61 -2.88 -14.73
N VAL A 23 2.55 -3.53 -15.24
CA VAL A 23 1.17 -3.20 -14.91
C VAL A 23 0.94 -3.22 -13.39
N THR A 24 1.39 -4.28 -12.73
CA THR A 24 1.25 -4.44 -11.27
C THR A 24 1.99 -3.35 -10.51
N MET A 25 3.20 -3.01 -10.96
CA MET A 25 4.04 -2.00 -10.33
C MET A 25 3.45 -0.59 -10.40
N ASP A 26 2.56 -0.31 -11.34
CA ASP A 26 1.83 0.97 -11.36
C ASP A 26 0.91 1.14 -10.13
N TYR A 27 0.34 0.03 -9.66
CA TYR A 27 -0.59 -0.01 -8.55
C TYR A 27 0.06 -0.14 -7.17
N ILE A 28 1.14 -0.92 -7.05
CA ILE A 28 1.78 -1.20 -5.75
C ILE A 28 3.21 -0.68 -5.63
N GLY A 29 3.78 -0.19 -6.73
CA GLY A 29 5.16 0.26 -6.80
C GLY A 29 5.45 1.50 -5.97
N GLY A 30 6.73 1.78 -5.83
CA GLY A 30 7.25 2.77 -4.91
C GLY A 30 7.25 2.29 -3.46
N LYS A 31 7.77 3.12 -2.56
CA LYS A 31 8.00 2.75 -1.16
C LYS A 31 6.69 2.58 -0.36
N TRP A 32 5.66 3.34 -0.68
CA TRP A 32 4.56 3.60 0.27
C TRP A 32 3.24 2.91 -0.06
N LYS A 33 2.87 2.70 -1.33
CA LYS A 33 1.57 2.10 -1.70
C LYS A 33 1.41 0.72 -1.08
N SER A 34 2.35 -0.19 -1.34
CA SER A 34 2.36 -1.54 -0.78
C SER A 34 2.35 -1.58 0.75
N VAL A 35 3.07 -0.65 1.42
CA VAL A 35 3.08 -0.54 2.89
C VAL A 35 1.73 -0.08 3.42
N VAL A 36 1.07 0.89 2.77
CA VAL A 36 -0.29 1.33 3.14
C VAL A 36 -1.29 0.18 3.01
N LEU A 37 -1.27 -0.53 1.88
CA LEU A 37 -2.14 -1.69 1.65
C LEU A 37 -1.89 -2.80 2.68
N TRP A 38 -0.61 -3.04 3.01
CA TRP A 38 -0.24 -4.01 4.04
C TRP A 38 -0.92 -3.70 5.37
N TYR A 39 -0.95 -2.45 5.83
CA TYR A 39 -1.61 -2.12 7.10
C TYR A 39 -3.14 -2.16 7.02
N LEU A 40 -3.72 -1.79 5.88
CA LEU A 40 -5.17 -1.87 5.66
C LEU A 40 -5.70 -3.30 5.51
N ARG A 41 -4.85 -4.30 5.26
CA ARG A 41 -5.27 -5.70 5.09
C ARG A 41 -6.07 -6.27 6.26
N ASN A 42 -5.76 -5.81 7.48
CA ASN A 42 -6.32 -6.38 8.71
C ASN A 42 -7.62 -5.70 9.14
N LYS A 43 -7.77 -4.40 8.84
CA LYS A 43 -8.91 -3.60 9.30
C LYS A 43 -9.01 -2.26 8.58
N THR A 44 -10.20 -1.69 8.64
CA THR A 44 -10.46 -0.27 8.35
C THR A 44 -9.68 0.61 9.34
N MET A 45 -9.11 1.71 8.85
CA MET A 45 -8.29 2.63 9.66
C MET A 45 -8.54 4.10 9.32
N ARG A 46 -8.42 4.98 10.31
CA ARG A 46 -8.37 6.44 10.11
C ARG A 46 -6.97 6.88 9.68
N PHE A 47 -6.86 8.07 9.08
CA PHE A 47 -5.58 8.64 8.62
C PHE A 47 -4.49 8.65 9.71
N GLY A 48 -4.83 9.14 10.91
CA GLY A 48 -3.90 9.21 12.03
C GLY A 48 -3.46 7.84 12.55
N GLU A 49 -4.31 6.81 12.42
CA GLU A 49 -3.95 5.44 12.80
C GLU A 49 -2.98 4.83 11.79
N LEU A 50 -3.23 5.00 10.49
CA LEU A 50 -2.31 4.56 9.44
C LEU A 50 -0.94 5.22 9.58
N ARG A 51 -0.93 6.55 9.78
CA ARG A 51 0.32 7.28 9.99
C ARG A 51 1.10 6.79 11.21
N LYS A 52 0.43 6.43 12.31
CA LYS A 52 1.10 5.85 13.49
C LYS A 52 1.76 4.50 13.19
N GLN A 53 1.23 3.71 12.27
CA GLN A 53 1.85 2.46 11.84
C GLN A 53 3.10 2.71 10.98
N ILE A 54 3.12 3.79 10.21
CA ILE A 54 4.16 4.13 9.25
C ILE A 54 4.85 5.44 9.67
N PRO A 55 5.67 5.48 10.73
CA PRO A 55 6.16 6.74 11.30
C PRO A 55 7.03 7.57 10.34
N ASP A 56 7.68 6.92 9.37
CA ASP A 56 8.58 7.56 8.42
C ASP A 56 7.84 8.20 7.23
N ILE A 57 6.51 8.03 7.13
CA ILE A 57 5.71 8.68 6.09
C ILE A 57 5.27 10.07 6.54
N THR A 58 5.48 11.08 5.69
CA THR A 58 4.95 12.41 5.93
C THR A 58 3.44 12.44 5.66
N GLU A 59 2.71 13.38 6.29
CA GLU A 59 1.27 13.51 6.06
C GLU A 59 0.93 13.76 4.59
N LYS A 60 1.70 14.66 3.95
CA LYS A 60 1.57 14.96 2.52
C LYS A 60 1.73 13.70 1.67
N MET A 61 2.73 12.87 1.98
CA MET A 61 3.00 11.65 1.24
C MET A 61 1.88 10.62 1.46
N LEU A 62 1.45 10.39 2.71
CA LEU A 62 0.34 9.46 2.99
C LEU A 62 -0.96 9.89 2.31
N SER A 63 -1.28 11.18 2.35
CA SER A 63 -2.45 11.75 1.68
C SER A 63 -2.39 11.50 0.17
N MET A 64 -1.23 11.74 -0.46
CA MET A 64 -1.02 11.48 -1.88
C MET A 64 -1.17 10.00 -2.24
N GLN A 65 -0.62 9.09 -1.43
CA GLN A 65 -0.77 7.66 -1.68
C GLN A 65 -2.22 7.18 -1.53
N LEU A 66 -2.93 7.62 -0.49
CA LEU A 66 -4.33 7.26 -0.27
C LEU A 66 -5.22 7.78 -1.40
N LYS A 67 -5.01 9.03 -1.84
CA LYS A 67 -5.73 9.60 -2.98
C LYS A 67 -5.49 8.79 -4.25
N GLN A 68 -4.24 8.42 -4.54
CA GLN A 68 -3.93 7.63 -5.72
C GLN A 68 -4.56 6.23 -5.64
N LEU A 69 -4.45 5.55 -4.50
CA LEU A 69 -5.05 4.23 -4.30
C LEU A 69 -6.58 4.25 -4.33
N GLU A 70 -7.20 5.37 -3.93
CA GLU A 70 -8.64 5.61 -4.08
C GLU A 70 -9.02 5.80 -5.55
N MET A 71 -8.28 6.62 -6.30
CA MET A 71 -8.47 6.81 -7.74
C MET A 71 -8.26 5.51 -8.53
N ASP A 72 -7.31 4.68 -8.11
CA ASP A 72 -7.02 3.37 -8.69
C ASP A 72 -8.08 2.30 -8.31
N GLY A 73 -9.05 2.63 -7.45
CA GLY A 73 -10.12 1.71 -7.02
C GLY A 73 -9.66 0.62 -6.04
N ILE A 74 -8.48 0.76 -5.45
CA ILE A 74 -7.86 -0.22 -4.54
C ILE A 74 -8.27 0.04 -3.08
N VAL A 75 -8.40 1.32 -2.72
CA VAL A 75 -8.79 1.77 -1.37
C VAL A 75 -10.12 2.50 -1.42
N LYS A 76 -11.07 2.12 -0.56
CA LYS A 76 -12.30 2.88 -0.32
C LYS A 76 -12.03 3.93 0.76
N ARG A 77 -12.34 5.18 0.45
CA ARG A 77 -12.43 6.28 1.43
C ARG A 77 -13.90 6.50 1.79
N GLU A 78 -14.20 6.53 3.08
CA GLU A 78 -15.56 6.75 3.58
C GLU A 78 -15.58 7.91 4.57
N VAL A 79 -16.49 8.86 4.32
CA VAL A 79 -16.70 10.04 5.17
C VAL A 79 -17.94 9.81 6.01
N PHE A 80 -17.79 9.94 7.33
CA PHE A 80 -18.89 9.84 8.27
C PHE A 80 -19.22 11.25 8.79
N PRO A 81 -20.40 11.81 8.46
CA PRO A 81 -20.82 13.14 8.87
C PRO A 81 -21.36 13.16 10.31
N GLU A 82 -20.60 12.57 11.24
CA GLU A 82 -20.86 12.63 12.68
C GLU A 82 -20.09 13.81 13.32
N VAL A 83 -20.29 14.08 14.61
CA VAL A 83 -19.53 15.11 15.35
C VAL A 83 -18.61 14.42 16.36
N PRO A 84 -17.28 14.55 16.25
CA PRO A 84 -16.53 15.19 15.16
C PRO A 84 -16.53 14.33 13.87
N PRO A 85 -16.43 14.96 12.67
CA PRO A 85 -16.43 14.21 11.41
C PRO A 85 -15.21 13.29 11.34
N ARG A 86 -15.40 12.07 10.83
CA ARG A 86 -14.30 11.11 10.64
C ARG A 86 -14.23 10.61 9.22
N VAL A 87 -13.02 10.22 8.84
CA VAL A 87 -12.72 9.61 7.55
C VAL A 87 -12.00 8.30 7.78
N GLU A 88 -12.43 7.27 7.09
CA GLU A 88 -11.86 5.94 7.17
C GLU A 88 -11.45 5.41 5.80
N TYR A 89 -10.45 4.54 5.84
CA TYR A 89 -9.86 3.90 4.67
C TYR A 89 -9.91 2.38 4.85
N SER A 90 -10.32 1.67 3.82
CA SER A 90 -10.38 0.20 3.79
C SER A 90 -10.03 -0.32 2.40
N LEU A 91 -9.59 -1.58 2.30
CA LEU A 91 -9.38 -2.20 0.98
C LEU A 91 -10.72 -2.47 0.29
N THR A 92 -10.80 -2.17 -1.00
CA THR A 92 -11.91 -2.61 -1.86
C THR A 92 -11.83 -4.12 -2.13
N LYS A 93 -12.81 -4.67 -2.86
CA LYS A 93 -12.73 -6.07 -3.32
C LYS A 93 -11.48 -6.30 -4.19
N GLU A 94 -11.19 -5.37 -5.09
CA GLU A 94 -10.00 -5.41 -5.94
C GLU A 94 -8.72 -5.34 -5.11
N GLY A 95 -8.64 -4.38 -4.17
CA GLY A 95 -7.47 -4.27 -3.28
C GLY A 95 -7.22 -5.49 -2.41
N LYS A 96 -8.29 -6.20 -1.99
CA LYS A 96 -8.17 -7.49 -1.30
C LYS A 96 -7.63 -8.60 -2.21
N GLY A 97 -7.88 -8.54 -3.52
CA GLY A 97 -7.32 -9.46 -4.51
C GLY A 97 -5.79 -9.42 -4.58
N MET A 98 -5.17 -8.31 -4.15
CA MET A 98 -3.72 -8.14 -4.14
C MET A 98 -3.02 -8.79 -2.93
N LEU A 99 -3.78 -9.21 -1.90
CA LEU A 99 -3.21 -9.71 -0.65
C LEU A 99 -2.26 -10.89 -0.81
N PRO A 100 -2.56 -11.92 -1.63
CA PRO A 100 -1.64 -13.05 -1.80
C PRO A 100 -0.26 -12.62 -2.31
N MET A 101 -0.22 -11.62 -3.20
CA MET A 101 1.04 -11.07 -3.72
C MET A 101 1.77 -10.26 -2.65
N LEU A 102 1.05 -9.41 -1.90
CA LEU A 102 1.66 -8.63 -0.80
C LEU A 102 2.23 -9.56 0.29
N GLU A 103 1.58 -10.68 0.56
CA GLU A 103 2.08 -11.72 1.47
C GLU A 103 3.37 -12.36 0.96
N ALA A 104 3.43 -12.70 -0.33
CA ALA A 104 4.63 -13.25 -0.95
C ALA A 104 5.81 -12.26 -0.88
N LEU A 105 5.57 -10.97 -1.17
CA LEU A 105 6.57 -9.91 -1.03
C LEU A 105 7.06 -9.77 0.42
N ALA A 106 6.12 -9.78 1.38
CA ALA A 106 6.45 -9.68 2.80
C ALA A 106 7.24 -10.90 3.29
N GLU A 107 6.93 -12.11 2.80
CA GLU A 107 7.66 -13.33 3.16
C GLU A 107 9.09 -13.31 2.65
N TRP A 108 9.29 -12.93 1.39
CA TRP A 108 10.64 -12.73 0.86
C TRP A 108 11.41 -11.69 1.69
N GLY A 109 10.77 -10.57 2.03
CA GLY A 109 11.35 -9.52 2.87
C GLY A 109 11.75 -10.02 4.26
N ARG A 110 10.91 -10.84 4.90
CA ARG A 110 11.22 -11.49 6.19
C ARG A 110 12.44 -12.40 6.08
N THR A 111 12.49 -13.23 5.04
CA THR A 111 13.63 -14.15 4.81
C THR A 111 14.93 -13.38 4.60
N LYS A 112 14.91 -12.33 3.76
CA LYS A 112 16.05 -11.45 3.52
C LYS A 112 16.52 -10.75 4.80
N ALA A 113 15.59 -10.23 5.61
CA ALA A 113 15.90 -9.55 6.87
C ALA A 113 16.49 -10.49 7.93
N LYS A 114 16.05 -11.75 7.99
CA LYS A 114 16.63 -12.78 8.88
C LYS A 114 18.07 -13.14 8.48
N ARG A 115 18.35 -13.17 7.17
CA ARG A 115 19.67 -13.56 6.66
C ARG A 115 20.70 -12.44 6.79
N ASP A 116 20.30 -11.22 6.45
CA ASP A 116 21.25 -10.12 6.21
C ASP A 116 21.09 -8.96 7.22
N GLY A 117 20.15 -9.05 8.17
CA GLY A 117 19.82 -7.96 9.09
C GLY A 117 19.54 -8.42 10.52
N VAL A 118 19.04 -7.50 11.33
CA VAL A 118 18.66 -7.75 12.74
C VAL A 118 17.19 -7.38 12.93
N ILE A 119 16.38 -8.35 13.35
CA ILE A 119 15.00 -8.12 13.75
C ILE A 119 15.01 -7.73 15.23
N GLN A 120 14.58 -6.50 15.53
CA GLN A 120 14.56 -5.96 16.89
C GLN A 120 13.21 -5.31 17.20
N GLU A 121 12.90 -5.23 18.49
CA GLU A 121 11.70 -4.56 18.95
C GLU A 121 11.75 -3.05 18.68
N ARG A 122 10.61 -2.49 18.27
CA ARG A 122 10.46 -1.04 18.18
C ARG A 122 10.19 -0.47 19.56
N LYS A 123 11.13 0.32 20.09
CA LYS A 123 10.88 1.17 21.27
C LYS A 123 9.72 2.12 20.96
N ARG A 124 8.60 2.00 21.68
CA ARG A 124 7.49 2.97 21.57
C ARG A 124 7.99 4.31 22.11
N VAL A 125 8.00 5.35 21.27
CA VAL A 125 8.23 6.73 21.75
C VAL A 125 7.02 7.13 22.59
N VAL A 126 7.16 7.09 23.91
CA VAL A 126 6.17 7.66 24.83
C VAL A 126 6.26 9.18 24.66
N LYS A 127 5.30 9.79 23.97
CA LYS A 127 5.20 11.25 23.94
C LYS A 127 4.83 11.72 25.35
N ALA A 128 5.73 12.44 26.01
CA ALA A 128 5.40 13.17 27.23
C ALA A 128 4.25 14.14 26.93
N LYS A 129 3.17 14.08 27.74
CA LYS A 129 2.12 15.10 27.74
C LYS A 129 2.78 16.43 28.13
N LYS A 130 2.70 17.43 27.26
CA LYS A 130 2.81 18.84 27.65
C LYS A 130 1.39 19.38 27.79
#